data_AF-M4SXL9-F1
#
_entry.id   AF-M4SXL9-F1
#
_cell.length_a   1.000
_cell.length_b   1.000
_cell.length_c   1.000
_cell.angle_alpha   90.00
_cell.angle_beta   90.00
_cell.angle_gamma   90.00
#
_symmetry.space_group_name_H-M   'P 1'
#
loop_
_entity.id
_entity.type
_entity.pdbx_description
1 polymer ?
#
loop_
_entity_poly.entity_id
_entity_poly.type
_entity_poly.pdbx_seq_one_letter_code
_entity_poly.pdbx_strand_id
1 'polypeptide(L)'
;MWKKLLGLVLGVTLVLTYVSGAEQGILNEDEFKILCEFVSFVGQISDSLETMKGKSKADVASVQKRVKDILFGANVDDVNKMLWKVHREMDCGQESGNQRTHGGKALVRDLICLCEGTNRQPNLKDLCYTGNARKFSSQEWPTTQKHRSTWDDLRSRCITGSGKGVPSETEFHENKVQFRMRIKKRKNSDGREHLYTYGGGKEYGLHTCNGAESENDGICVLYPRGSNEDNASGIEWLNKLEDLVKEVEEMSKD
;
A
#
# COMPACT_ATOMS: atom_id res chain seq x y z
N MET A 1 -64.83 -41.97 25.28
CA MET A 1 -63.48 -41.38 25.08
C MET A 1 -63.55 -40.47 23.87
N TRP A 2 -63.41 -39.16 24.09
CA TRP A 2 -63.69 -38.11 23.12
C TRP A 2 -62.55 -37.99 22.10
N LYS A 3 -62.92 -37.80 20.83
CA LYS A 3 -62.06 -37.66 19.64
C LYS A 3 -61.16 -36.42 19.68
N LYS A 4 -60.03 -36.48 18.95
CA LYS A 4 -59.43 -35.47 18.03
C LYS A 4 -57.98 -35.89 17.71
N LEU A 5 -57.34 -35.60 16.57
CA LEU A 5 -57.70 -35.18 15.21
C LEU A 5 -56.40 -35.34 14.37
N LEU A 6 -56.56 -35.54 13.06
CA LEU A 6 -55.53 -35.60 11.99
C LEU A 6 -54.27 -34.71 12.14
N GLY A 7 -53.16 -35.16 11.54
CA GLY A 7 -52.07 -34.27 11.12
C GLY A 7 -50.82 -34.99 10.59
N LEU A 8 -50.83 -35.35 9.31
CA LEU A 8 -49.66 -35.81 8.54
C LEU A 8 -48.75 -34.59 8.28
N VAL A 9 -47.51 -34.59 8.78
CA VAL A 9 -46.48 -33.61 8.40
C VAL A 9 -45.27 -34.35 7.88
N LEU A 10 -45.12 -34.32 6.56
CA LEU A 10 -43.90 -34.70 5.84
C LEU A 10 -42.81 -33.69 6.21
N GLY A 11 -41.83 -34.11 7.02
CA GLY A 11 -40.64 -33.33 7.33
C GLY A 11 -39.73 -33.25 6.12
N VAL A 12 -39.87 -32.20 5.33
CA VAL A 12 -38.82 -31.76 4.41
C VAL A 12 -37.81 -30.97 5.23
N THR A 13 -36.78 -31.65 5.72
CA THR A 13 -35.59 -30.98 6.25
C THR A 13 -34.84 -30.37 5.07
N LEU A 14 -35.15 -29.10 4.79
CA LEU A 14 -34.26 -28.22 4.04
C LEU A 14 -32.97 -28.09 4.86
N VAL A 15 -31.97 -28.91 4.51
CA VAL A 15 -30.59 -28.64 4.89
C VAL A 15 -30.19 -27.39 4.10
N LEU A 16 -30.43 -26.23 4.71
CA LEU A 16 -29.77 -24.99 4.32
C LEU A 16 -28.29 -25.24 4.53
N THR A 17 -27.60 -25.68 3.47
CA THR A 17 -26.15 -25.57 3.38
C THR A 17 -25.85 -24.09 3.51
N TYR A 18 -25.46 -23.70 4.73
CA TYR A 18 -24.91 -22.40 5.02
C TYR A 18 -23.62 -22.29 4.22
N VAL A 19 -23.74 -21.84 2.96
CA VAL A 19 -22.60 -21.36 2.20
C VAL A 19 -22.22 -20.07 2.91
N SER A 20 -21.35 -20.18 3.90
CA SER A 20 -20.59 -19.05 4.42
C SER A 20 -19.57 -18.64 3.36
N GLY A 21 -20.06 -18.23 2.19
CA GLY A 21 -19.32 -17.36 1.30
C GLY A 21 -19.43 -15.99 1.92
N ALA A 22 -18.68 -15.73 3.01
CA ALA A 22 -18.29 -14.37 3.29
C ALA A 22 -17.65 -13.89 1.99
N GLU A 23 -18.20 -12.85 1.35
CA GLU A 23 -17.51 -12.16 0.28
C GLU A 23 -16.11 -11.87 0.81
N GLN A 24 -15.13 -12.56 0.26
CA GLN A 24 -13.76 -12.40 0.70
C GLN A 24 -13.34 -11.05 0.14
N GLY A 25 -13.47 -10.01 0.97
CA GLY A 25 -13.17 -8.64 0.61
C GLY A 25 -11.76 -8.54 0.03
N ILE A 26 -11.58 -7.58 -0.86
CA ILE A 26 -10.29 -7.29 -1.50
C ILE A 26 -9.29 -6.91 -0.38
N LEU A 27 -8.17 -7.65 -0.28
CA LEU A 27 -7.32 -7.68 0.93
C LEU A 27 -6.79 -6.30 1.37
N ASN A 28 -6.35 -5.50 0.41
CA ASN A 28 -5.65 -4.23 0.59
C ASN A 28 -6.34 -3.12 -0.21
N GLU A 29 -7.66 -3.19 -0.45
CA GLU A 29 -8.37 -2.22 -1.30
C GLU A 29 -8.27 -0.80 -0.76
N ASP A 30 -8.53 -0.61 0.53
CA ASP A 30 -8.50 0.70 1.16
C ASP A 30 -7.08 1.24 1.23
N GLU A 31 -6.12 0.37 1.55
CA GLU A 31 -4.70 0.71 1.56
C GLU A 31 -4.21 1.11 0.17
N PHE A 32 -4.64 0.39 -0.87
CA PHE A 32 -4.34 0.72 -2.25
C PHE A 32 -4.92 2.08 -2.65
N LYS A 33 -6.19 2.35 -2.32
CA LYS A 33 -6.85 3.63 -2.60
C LYS A 33 -6.09 4.79 -1.98
N ILE A 34 -5.70 4.68 -0.70
CA ILE A 34 -4.94 5.71 -0.01
C ILE A 34 -3.57 5.94 -0.67
N LEU A 35 -2.83 4.88 -1.03
CA LEU A 35 -1.57 5.06 -1.76
C LEU A 35 -1.77 5.64 -3.17
N CYS A 36 -2.89 5.33 -3.82
CA CYS A 36 -3.26 5.96 -5.09
C CYS A 36 -3.52 7.46 -4.95
N GLU A 37 -4.07 7.94 -3.83
CA GLU A 37 -4.19 9.38 -3.58
C GLU A 37 -2.82 10.05 -3.60
N PHE A 38 -1.79 9.47 -2.97
CA PHE A 38 -0.43 10.00 -3.03
C PHE A 38 0.19 9.92 -4.44
N VAL A 39 -0.09 8.87 -5.21
CA VAL A 39 0.35 8.78 -6.61
C VAL A 39 -0.26 9.91 -7.44
N SER A 40 -1.57 10.14 -7.29
CA SER A 40 -2.29 11.24 -7.95
C SER A 40 -1.75 12.60 -7.50
N PHE A 41 -1.46 12.76 -6.20
CA PHE A 41 -0.87 13.96 -5.63
C PHE A 41 0.48 14.30 -6.28
N VAL A 42 1.36 13.30 -6.40
CA VAL A 42 2.66 13.44 -7.07
C VAL A 42 2.50 13.75 -8.57
N GLY A 43 1.51 13.16 -9.22
CA GLY A 43 1.16 13.47 -10.61
C GLY A 43 0.74 14.94 -10.79
N GLN A 44 -0.14 15.43 -9.92
CA GLN A 44 -0.60 16.82 -9.95
C GLN A 44 0.53 17.83 -9.71
N ILE A 45 1.49 17.51 -8.82
CA ILE A 45 2.71 18.32 -8.66
C ILE A 45 3.48 18.37 -9.98
N SER A 46 3.71 17.21 -10.62
CA SER A 46 4.42 17.14 -11.89
C SER A 46 3.74 17.97 -12.99
N ASP A 47 2.42 17.86 -13.11
CA ASP A 47 1.63 18.60 -14.11
C ASP A 47 1.63 20.11 -13.82
N SER A 48 1.51 20.49 -12.55
CA SER A 48 1.53 21.89 -12.13
C SER A 48 2.85 22.57 -12.50
N LEU A 49 3.98 21.88 -12.32
CA LEU A 49 5.31 22.40 -12.65
C LEU A 49 5.48 22.72 -14.13
N GLU A 50 4.81 22.01 -15.03
CA GLU A 50 4.84 22.31 -16.47
C GLU A 50 4.14 23.63 -16.82
N THR A 51 3.22 24.07 -15.96
CA THR A 51 2.38 25.26 -16.18
C THR A 51 2.85 26.51 -15.43
N MET A 52 3.75 26.36 -14.46
CA MET A 52 4.29 27.48 -13.67
C MET A 52 5.13 28.41 -14.54
N LYS A 53 4.64 29.65 -14.75
CA LYS A 53 5.36 30.70 -15.50
C LYS A 53 6.36 31.40 -14.59
N GLY A 54 7.49 31.85 -15.16
CA GLY A 54 8.48 32.67 -14.44
C GLY A 54 9.48 31.90 -13.59
N LYS A 55 9.31 30.58 -13.38
CA LYS A 55 10.29 29.73 -12.69
C LYS A 55 11.42 29.31 -13.63
N SER A 56 12.65 29.19 -13.09
CA SER A 56 13.78 28.79 -13.91
C SER A 56 13.66 27.31 -14.30
N LYS A 57 14.19 26.96 -15.48
CA LYS A 57 14.25 25.56 -15.93
C LYS A 57 15.01 24.66 -14.95
N ALA A 58 15.99 25.21 -14.24
CA ALA A 58 16.78 24.47 -13.25
C ALA A 58 15.95 24.12 -12.01
N ASP A 59 15.12 25.05 -11.53
CA ASP A 59 14.24 24.83 -10.37
C ASP A 59 13.21 23.74 -10.70
N VAL A 60 12.52 23.86 -11.84
CA VAL A 60 11.55 22.86 -12.31
C VAL A 60 12.19 21.48 -12.43
N ALA A 61 13.40 21.39 -13.01
CA ALA A 61 14.10 20.11 -13.13
C ALA A 61 14.49 19.49 -11.78
N SER A 62 14.86 20.33 -10.80
CA SER A 62 15.16 19.90 -9.43
C SER A 62 13.93 19.31 -8.75
N VAL A 63 12.78 19.99 -8.83
CA VAL A 63 11.50 19.53 -8.26
C VAL A 63 11.03 18.24 -8.96
N GLN A 64 11.13 18.16 -10.29
CA GLN A 64 10.81 16.94 -11.04
C GLN A 64 11.71 15.75 -10.66
N LYS A 65 12.98 15.99 -10.34
CA LYS A 65 13.86 14.93 -9.81
C LYS A 65 13.34 14.41 -8.47
N ARG A 66 12.90 15.30 -7.57
CA ARG A 66 12.34 14.91 -6.26
C ARG A 66 11.03 14.13 -6.40
N VAL A 67 10.17 14.51 -7.34
CA VAL A 67 8.98 13.73 -7.74
C VAL A 67 9.36 12.28 -8.07
N LYS A 68 10.39 12.08 -8.90
CA LYS A 68 10.88 10.74 -9.25
C LYS A 68 11.48 10.02 -8.05
N ASP A 69 12.26 10.73 -7.23
CA ASP A 69 12.86 10.17 -6.01
C ASP A 69 11.78 9.68 -5.01
N ILE A 70 10.61 10.32 -4.95
CA ILE A 70 9.46 9.89 -4.13
C ILE A 70 8.83 8.61 -4.70
N LEU A 71 8.60 8.56 -6.02
CA LEU A 71 7.96 7.42 -6.67
C LEU A 71 8.85 6.17 -6.66
N PHE A 72 10.10 6.31 -7.10
CA PHE A 72 10.97 5.18 -7.45
C PHE A 72 12.14 4.99 -6.49
N GLY A 73 12.37 5.94 -5.59
CA GLY A 73 13.48 5.96 -4.64
C GLY A 73 14.64 6.84 -5.10
N ALA A 74 15.57 7.13 -4.19
CA ALA A 74 16.63 8.09 -4.41
C ALA A 74 17.50 7.79 -5.65
N ASN A 75 17.61 8.77 -6.54
CA ASN A 75 18.37 8.74 -7.79
C ASN A 75 17.87 7.66 -8.77
N VAL A 76 16.58 7.34 -8.73
CA VAL A 76 15.93 6.40 -9.65
C VAL A 76 14.90 7.16 -10.49
N ASP A 77 15.15 7.25 -11.79
CA ASP A 77 14.29 8.06 -12.66
C ASP A 77 13.00 7.35 -13.12
N ASP A 78 12.97 6.02 -13.01
CA ASP A 78 11.92 5.18 -13.60
C ASP A 78 11.88 3.78 -12.96
N VAL A 79 10.72 3.12 -13.01
CA VAL A 79 10.49 1.77 -12.49
C VAL A 79 11.46 0.72 -13.06
N ASN A 80 11.91 0.87 -14.32
CA ASN A 80 12.88 -0.04 -14.95
C ASN A 80 14.27 0.03 -14.31
N LYS A 81 14.58 1.10 -13.57
CA LYS A 81 15.85 1.29 -12.87
C LYS A 81 15.77 0.91 -11.40
N MET A 82 14.57 0.55 -10.90
CA MET A 82 14.42 0.10 -9.52
C MET A 82 15.13 -1.24 -9.32
N LEU A 83 15.97 -1.29 -8.28
CA LEU A 83 16.62 -2.52 -7.84
C LEU A 83 15.72 -3.26 -6.86
N TRP A 84 15.55 -4.55 -7.10
CA TRP A 84 14.75 -5.44 -6.26
C TRP A 84 15.66 -6.46 -5.60
N LYS A 85 15.37 -6.80 -4.35
CA LYS A 85 16.13 -7.80 -3.59
C LYS A 85 15.66 -9.19 -3.98
N VAL A 86 16.41 -10.20 -3.56
CA VAL A 86 16.14 -11.61 -3.90
C VAL A 86 14.83 -12.08 -3.26
N HIS A 87 14.51 -11.56 -2.08
CA HIS A 87 13.31 -11.92 -1.32
C HIS A 87 12.45 -10.70 -1.05
N ARG A 88 11.13 -10.93 -1.11
CA ARG A 88 10.10 -9.90 -0.96
C ARG A 88 10.28 -9.11 0.33
N GLU A 89 10.47 -9.81 1.43
CA GLU A 89 10.56 -9.23 2.76
C GLU A 89 11.79 -8.36 2.95
N MET A 90 12.82 -8.47 2.08
CA MET A 90 13.92 -7.52 2.09
C MET A 90 13.53 -6.13 1.54
N ASP A 91 12.47 -6.07 0.72
CA ASP A 91 11.93 -4.86 0.11
C ASP A 91 10.66 -4.35 0.81
N CYS A 92 9.77 -5.27 1.20
CA CYS A 92 8.51 -4.98 1.89
C CYS A 92 8.66 -4.97 3.42
N GLY A 93 9.74 -5.55 3.92
CA GLY A 93 10.20 -5.49 5.31
C GLY A 93 9.97 -6.77 6.13
N GLN A 94 10.87 -6.99 7.09
CA GLN A 94 10.83 -8.03 8.11
C GLN A 94 11.51 -7.55 9.40
N GLU A 95 10.98 -8.01 10.53
CA GLU A 95 11.63 -7.84 11.84
C GLU A 95 12.14 -9.18 12.40
N SER A 96 11.83 -10.30 11.75
CA SER A 96 12.30 -11.63 12.15
C SER A 96 13.73 -11.90 11.64
N GLY A 97 14.53 -12.62 12.45
CA GLY A 97 15.88 -13.04 12.08
C GLY A 97 16.98 -11.99 12.30
N ASN A 98 18.15 -12.23 11.68
CA ASN A 98 19.36 -11.41 11.87
C ASN A 98 19.35 -10.09 11.07
N GLN A 99 18.50 -9.97 10.04
CA GLN A 99 18.47 -8.81 9.16
C GLN A 99 17.08 -8.18 9.17
N ARG A 100 16.98 -7.02 9.82
CA ARG A 100 15.78 -6.19 9.83
C ARG A 100 15.75 -5.35 8.56
N THR A 101 14.61 -5.35 7.89
CA THR A 101 14.38 -4.59 6.67
C THR A 101 13.04 -3.88 6.77
N HIS A 102 12.93 -2.75 6.09
CA HIS A 102 11.73 -1.93 6.11
C HIS A 102 11.41 -1.41 4.71
N GLY A 103 10.11 -1.30 4.41
CA GLY A 103 9.59 -0.55 3.28
C GLY A 103 9.62 0.97 3.55
N GLY A 104 8.89 1.74 2.77
CA GLY A 104 8.80 3.20 2.94
C GLY A 104 9.87 4.00 2.22
N LYS A 105 10.74 3.35 1.44
CA LYS A 105 11.79 4.03 0.66
C LYS A 105 11.28 4.68 -0.63
N ALA A 106 10.23 4.13 -1.22
CA ALA A 106 9.68 4.55 -2.50
C ALA A 106 8.20 4.15 -2.57
N LEU A 107 7.34 5.06 -3.00
CA LEU A 107 5.89 4.83 -3.05
C LEU A 107 5.51 3.64 -3.97
N VAL A 108 6.18 3.50 -5.11
CA VAL A 108 5.93 2.40 -6.05
C VAL A 108 6.33 1.04 -5.46
N ARG A 109 7.38 1.01 -4.63
CA ARG A 109 7.79 -0.23 -3.94
C ARG A 109 6.72 -0.68 -2.97
N ASP A 110 6.20 0.26 -2.18
CA ASP A 110 5.16 -0.02 -1.20
C ASP A 110 3.86 -0.50 -1.86
N LEU A 111 3.44 0.13 -2.97
CA LEU A 111 2.30 -0.32 -3.78
C LEU A 111 2.48 -1.75 -4.30
N ILE A 112 3.64 -2.07 -4.87
CA ILE A 112 3.95 -3.43 -5.35
C ILE A 112 3.91 -4.43 -4.18
N CYS A 113 4.43 -4.03 -3.02
CA CYS A 113 4.37 -4.81 -1.78
C CYS A 113 2.95 -5.01 -1.22
N LEU A 114 1.94 -4.28 -1.67
CA LEU A 114 0.54 -4.53 -1.30
C LEU A 114 -0.22 -5.34 -2.37
N CYS A 115 0.17 -5.19 -3.63
CA CYS A 115 -0.63 -5.64 -4.77
C CYS A 115 -0.05 -6.82 -5.55
N GLU A 116 1.12 -7.33 -5.15
CA GLU A 116 1.63 -8.62 -5.58
C GLU A 116 1.56 -9.62 -4.44
N GLY A 117 1.22 -10.87 -4.72
CA GLY A 117 1.23 -11.96 -3.75
C GLY A 117 2.33 -12.98 -4.01
N THR A 118 2.39 -14.00 -3.16
CA THR A 118 3.20 -15.19 -3.42
C THR A 118 2.32 -16.42 -3.63
N ASN A 119 2.90 -17.46 -4.21
CA ASN A 119 2.25 -18.76 -4.35
C ASN A 119 1.99 -19.49 -3.01
N ARG A 120 2.43 -18.93 -1.86
CA ARG A 120 2.07 -19.43 -0.53
C ARG A 120 0.62 -19.10 -0.13
N GLN A 121 -0.10 -18.31 -0.92
CA GLN A 121 -1.52 -18.04 -0.76
C GLN A 121 -2.31 -18.50 -2.00
N PRO A 122 -2.62 -19.80 -2.14
CA PRO A 122 -3.18 -20.36 -3.37
C PRO A 122 -4.55 -19.78 -3.73
N ASN A 123 -5.37 -19.38 -2.75
CA ASN A 123 -6.73 -18.88 -2.95
C ASN A 123 -6.86 -17.36 -3.11
N LEU A 124 -5.75 -16.63 -3.00
CA LEU A 124 -5.74 -15.17 -3.15
C LEU A 124 -6.18 -14.75 -4.56
N LYS A 125 -7.25 -13.97 -4.70
CA LYS A 125 -7.80 -13.56 -6.01
C LYS A 125 -7.85 -12.05 -6.19
N ASP A 126 -8.09 -11.33 -5.11
CA ASP A 126 -8.30 -9.89 -5.13
C ASP A 126 -7.45 -9.23 -4.05
N LEU A 127 -6.30 -8.69 -4.48
CA LEU A 127 -5.35 -8.04 -3.57
C LEU A 127 -5.67 -6.57 -3.36
N CYS A 128 -5.43 -5.74 -4.36
CA CYS A 128 -5.67 -4.29 -4.29
C CYS A 128 -6.94 -3.85 -5.03
N TYR A 129 -7.43 -4.70 -5.93
CA TYR A 129 -8.65 -4.48 -6.72
C TYR A 129 -9.15 -5.82 -7.27
N THR A 130 -10.39 -5.86 -7.75
CA THR A 130 -10.98 -7.06 -8.34
C THR A 130 -10.16 -7.58 -9.52
N GLY A 131 -9.82 -8.86 -9.50
CA GLY A 131 -8.99 -9.55 -10.48
C GLY A 131 -7.49 -9.37 -10.29
N ASN A 132 -7.05 -8.65 -9.25
CA ASN A 132 -5.63 -8.54 -8.90
C ASN A 132 -5.10 -9.83 -8.26
N ALA A 133 -4.81 -10.83 -9.10
CA ALA A 133 -4.36 -12.17 -8.69
C ALA A 133 -2.88 -12.45 -9.01
N ARG A 134 -2.04 -11.41 -9.16
CA ARG A 134 -0.62 -11.57 -9.51
C ARG A 134 0.13 -12.26 -8.37
N LYS A 135 0.67 -13.45 -8.64
CA LYS A 135 1.43 -14.25 -7.68
C LYS A 135 2.75 -14.69 -8.27
N PHE A 136 3.76 -14.75 -7.40
CA PHE A 136 5.10 -15.17 -7.77
C PHE A 136 5.61 -16.28 -6.85
N SER A 137 6.71 -16.91 -7.26
CA SER A 137 7.35 -17.93 -6.41
C SER A 137 7.78 -17.29 -5.10
N SER A 138 7.46 -17.93 -3.98
CA SER A 138 7.99 -17.47 -2.68
C SER A 138 9.50 -17.64 -2.52
N GLN A 139 10.15 -18.34 -3.45
CA GLN A 139 11.62 -18.49 -3.48
C GLN A 139 12.32 -17.36 -4.24
N GLU A 140 11.59 -16.64 -5.11
CA GLU A 140 12.16 -15.62 -5.99
C GLU A 140 11.25 -14.40 -6.05
N TRP A 141 11.76 -13.27 -5.58
CA TRP A 141 11.12 -11.99 -5.79
C TRP A 141 11.24 -11.59 -7.29
N PRO A 142 10.17 -11.12 -7.95
CA PRO A 142 10.14 -10.96 -9.40
C PRO A 142 11.24 -10.06 -9.98
N THR A 143 11.48 -10.24 -11.28
CA THR A 143 12.37 -9.36 -12.02
C THR A 143 11.77 -7.96 -12.15
N THR A 144 12.62 -6.95 -12.35
CA THR A 144 12.22 -5.57 -12.60
C THR A 144 11.17 -5.45 -13.72
N GLN A 145 11.24 -6.29 -14.76
CA GLN A 145 10.26 -6.28 -15.86
C GLN A 145 8.85 -6.66 -15.39
N LYS A 146 8.72 -7.65 -14.48
CA LYS A 146 7.43 -8.07 -13.93
C LYS A 146 6.84 -6.99 -13.03
N HIS A 147 7.67 -6.41 -12.17
CA HIS A 147 7.29 -5.29 -11.32
C HIS A 147 6.87 -4.06 -12.11
N ARG A 148 7.51 -3.77 -13.24
CA ARG A 148 7.06 -2.73 -14.17
C ARG A 148 5.66 -3.03 -14.70
N SER A 149 5.41 -4.24 -15.20
CA SER A 149 4.07 -4.61 -15.71
C SER A 149 3.00 -4.46 -14.64
N THR A 150 3.33 -4.78 -13.38
CA THR A 150 2.45 -4.52 -12.25
C THR A 150 2.25 -3.02 -12.06
N TRP A 151 3.32 -2.22 -11.98
CA TRP A 151 3.22 -0.78 -11.82
C TRP A 151 2.38 -0.11 -12.91
N ASP A 152 2.55 -0.48 -14.17
CA ASP A 152 1.76 0.08 -15.28
C ASP A 152 0.24 -0.15 -15.07
N ASP A 153 -0.14 -1.34 -14.60
CA ASP A 153 -1.52 -1.69 -14.23
C ASP A 153 -2.01 -0.90 -13.01
N LEU A 154 -1.23 -0.87 -11.92
CA LEU A 154 -1.56 -0.11 -10.70
C LEU A 154 -1.74 1.39 -10.99
N ARG A 155 -0.77 1.98 -11.71
CA ARG A 155 -0.78 3.40 -12.09
C ARG A 155 -2.03 3.74 -12.89
N SER A 156 -2.41 2.91 -13.86
CA SER A 156 -3.61 3.14 -14.68
C SER A 156 -4.90 3.19 -13.84
N ARG A 157 -4.91 2.53 -12.69
CA ARG A 157 -6.04 2.47 -11.76
C ARG A 157 -6.05 3.61 -10.75
N CYS A 158 -4.89 4.18 -10.41
CA CYS A 158 -4.83 5.34 -9.52
C CYS A 158 -5.31 6.64 -10.19
N ILE A 159 -5.25 6.75 -11.53
CA ILE A 159 -5.50 8.00 -12.29
C ILE A 159 -7.01 8.33 -12.46
N THR A 160 -7.85 8.08 -11.45
CA THR A 160 -9.31 8.34 -11.56
C THR A 160 -9.79 9.67 -10.99
N GLY A 161 -8.91 10.60 -10.60
CA GLY A 161 -9.38 11.87 -10.03
C GLY A 161 -8.31 12.92 -9.76
N SER A 162 -7.45 13.25 -10.72
CA SER A 162 -6.54 14.39 -10.54
C SER A 162 -7.36 15.66 -10.30
N GLY A 163 -7.27 16.19 -9.08
CA GLY A 163 -7.77 17.51 -8.74
C GLY A 163 -7.22 18.55 -9.71
N LYS A 164 -8.02 19.58 -9.99
CA LYS A 164 -7.54 20.70 -10.81
C LYS A 164 -6.79 21.67 -9.91
N GLY A 165 -5.48 21.78 -10.07
CA GLY A 165 -4.68 22.82 -9.45
C GLY A 165 -3.40 22.31 -8.80
N VAL A 166 -2.70 23.23 -8.16
CA VAL A 166 -1.52 22.94 -7.36
C VAL A 166 -1.98 22.27 -6.06
N PRO A 167 -1.50 21.06 -5.74
CA PRO A 167 -1.86 20.39 -4.50
C PRO A 167 -1.42 21.20 -3.28
N SER A 168 -2.26 21.22 -2.23
CA SER A 168 -2.02 22.03 -1.03
C SER A 168 -1.46 21.20 0.13
N GLU A 169 -0.74 21.85 1.04
CA GLU A 169 -0.26 21.26 2.29
C GLU A 169 -1.42 20.72 3.14
N THR A 170 -2.58 21.38 3.10
CA THR A 170 -3.79 20.92 3.81
C THR A 170 -4.29 19.58 3.27
N GLU A 171 -4.43 19.45 1.95
CA GLU A 171 -4.86 18.21 1.29
C GLU A 171 -3.86 17.07 1.56
N PHE A 172 -2.56 17.37 1.51
CA PHE A 172 -1.53 16.40 1.86
C PHE A 172 -1.68 15.92 3.32
N HIS A 173 -1.92 16.84 4.26
CA HIS A 173 -2.07 16.50 5.67
C HIS A 173 -3.29 15.62 5.92
N GLU A 174 -4.42 15.90 5.27
CA GLU A 174 -5.63 15.06 5.32
C GLU A 174 -5.35 13.64 4.84
N ASN A 175 -4.69 13.50 3.68
CA ASN A 175 -4.28 12.19 3.15
C ASN A 175 -3.31 11.47 4.09
N LYS A 176 -2.35 12.19 4.68
CA LYS A 176 -1.40 11.66 5.66
C LYS A 176 -2.11 11.15 6.92
N VAL A 177 -3.17 11.81 7.39
CA VAL A 177 -3.99 11.35 8.52
C VAL A 177 -4.71 10.04 8.17
N GLN A 178 -5.36 9.94 7.01
CA GLN A 178 -6.03 8.71 6.57
C GLN A 178 -5.05 7.54 6.47
N PHE A 179 -3.86 7.79 5.92
CA PHE A 179 -2.79 6.81 5.85
C PHE A 179 -2.33 6.34 7.22
N ARG A 180 -2.08 7.26 8.16
CA ARG A 180 -1.67 6.94 9.54
C ARG A 180 -2.68 6.07 10.28
N MET A 181 -3.98 6.27 10.06
CA MET A 181 -5.06 5.49 10.68
C MET A 181 -5.05 4.02 10.25
N ARG A 182 -4.52 3.73 9.05
CA ARG A 182 -4.42 2.37 8.51
C ARG A 182 -3.13 1.66 8.91
N ILE A 183 -2.10 2.39 9.31
CA ILE A 183 -0.87 1.80 9.86
C ILE A 183 -1.18 1.13 11.20
N LYS A 184 -1.04 -0.21 11.23
CA LYS A 184 -1.21 -1.05 12.41
C LYS A 184 0.06 -1.09 13.23
N LYS A 185 -0.09 -0.96 14.55
CA LYS A 185 1.00 -1.05 15.52
C LYS A 185 1.01 -2.45 16.13
N ARG A 186 2.20 -3.01 16.38
CA ARG A 186 2.37 -4.22 17.18
C ARG A 186 3.27 -3.96 18.38
N LYS A 187 2.84 -4.47 19.55
CA LYS A 187 3.67 -4.60 20.75
C LYS A 187 4.38 -5.94 20.70
N ASN A 188 5.69 -5.95 20.86
CA ASN A 188 6.43 -7.19 21.07
C ASN A 188 6.17 -7.70 22.50
N SER A 189 6.51 -8.97 22.74
CA SER A 189 6.39 -9.63 24.05
C SER A 189 7.20 -8.95 25.16
N ASP A 190 8.18 -8.12 24.81
CA ASP A 190 8.96 -7.28 25.74
C ASP A 190 8.30 -5.92 26.04
N GLY A 191 7.04 -5.73 25.62
CA GLY A 191 6.23 -4.53 25.89
C GLY A 191 6.58 -3.31 25.04
N ARG A 192 7.57 -3.42 24.16
CA ARG A 192 7.98 -2.33 23.29
C ARG A 192 7.16 -2.34 21.98
N GLU A 193 6.55 -1.20 21.65
CA GLU A 193 5.91 -0.97 20.35
C GLU A 193 6.99 -0.84 19.27
N HIS A 194 7.08 -1.81 18.38
CA HIS A 194 8.29 -1.94 17.57
C HIS A 194 8.10 -1.79 16.08
N LEU A 195 6.88 -1.99 15.57
CA LEU A 195 6.66 -2.03 14.13
C LEU A 195 5.31 -1.45 13.73
N TYR A 196 5.34 -0.82 12.56
CA TYR A 196 4.24 -0.18 11.89
C TYR A 196 4.00 -0.90 10.57
N THR A 197 2.91 -1.67 10.50
CA THR A 197 2.55 -2.43 9.30
C THR A 197 1.42 -1.75 8.57
N TYR A 198 1.46 -1.76 7.25
CA TYR A 198 0.39 -1.26 6.40
C TYR A 198 -0.10 -2.38 5.47
N GLY A 199 -1.41 -2.58 5.42
CA GLY A 199 -2.03 -3.71 4.72
C GLY A 199 -1.90 -5.05 5.46
N GLY A 200 -2.32 -6.12 4.80
CA GLY A 200 -2.21 -7.51 5.27
C GLY A 200 -3.46 -8.09 5.90
N GLY A 201 -4.59 -7.37 5.89
CA GLY A 201 -5.91 -7.90 6.30
C GLY A 201 -5.99 -8.43 7.73
N LYS A 202 -5.10 -8.00 8.64
CA LYS A 202 -5.09 -8.47 10.03
C LYS A 202 -5.39 -7.37 11.02
N GLU A 203 -6.01 -7.76 12.12
CA GLU A 203 -6.35 -6.89 13.24
C GLU A 203 -5.11 -6.43 14.03
N TYR A 204 -3.96 -7.07 13.82
CA TYR A 204 -2.68 -6.78 14.48
C TYR A 204 -1.54 -6.57 13.46
N GLY A 205 -0.51 -5.81 13.86
CA GLY A 205 0.67 -5.59 13.00
C GLY A 205 1.43 -6.90 12.73
N LEU A 206 2.05 -7.01 11.56
CA LEU A 206 2.77 -8.19 11.10
C LEU A 206 4.27 -8.10 11.40
N HIS A 207 4.93 -9.26 11.47
CA HIS A 207 6.38 -9.35 11.67
C HIS A 207 7.13 -9.36 10.34
N THR A 208 6.54 -9.99 9.32
CA THR A 208 7.19 -10.23 8.03
C THR A 208 6.21 -9.95 6.90
N CYS A 209 6.61 -9.11 5.95
CA CYS A 209 5.83 -8.84 4.75
C CYS A 209 6.30 -9.72 3.58
N ASN A 210 6.33 -11.04 3.80
CA ASN A 210 6.78 -12.03 2.82
C ASN A 210 5.65 -12.56 1.91
N GLY A 211 4.41 -12.14 2.15
CA GLY A 211 3.24 -12.55 1.37
C GLY A 211 2.76 -13.99 1.59
N ALA A 212 3.17 -14.64 2.68
CA ALA A 212 2.59 -15.89 3.16
C ALA A 212 1.39 -15.60 4.08
N GLU A 213 0.41 -16.50 4.12
CA GLU A 213 -0.70 -16.42 5.09
C GLU A 213 -0.31 -17.19 6.34
N SER A 214 0.08 -16.48 7.40
CA SER A 214 0.36 -17.07 8.72
C SER A 214 -0.19 -16.15 9.81
N GLU A 215 0.11 -16.37 11.08
CA GLU A 215 -0.19 -15.38 12.12
C GLU A 215 0.73 -14.14 11.97
N ASN A 216 2.02 -14.37 11.76
CA ASN A 216 3.01 -13.30 11.82
C ASN A 216 3.39 -12.71 10.45
N ASP A 217 2.92 -13.31 9.35
CA ASP A 217 3.32 -12.93 8.00
C ASP A 217 2.12 -12.55 7.12
N GLY A 218 2.34 -11.71 6.11
CA GLY A 218 1.27 -11.31 5.20
C GLY A 218 1.72 -10.47 4.02
N ILE A 219 0.74 -10.03 3.25
CA ILE A 219 0.92 -9.12 2.11
C ILE A 219 0.76 -7.70 2.62
N CYS A 220 1.88 -7.08 2.97
CA CYS A 220 1.93 -5.81 3.69
C CYS A 220 3.19 -5.02 3.34
N VAL A 221 3.33 -3.86 3.97
CA VAL A 221 4.56 -3.09 4.08
C VAL A 221 4.89 -2.88 5.55
N LEU A 222 6.13 -3.13 5.94
CA LEU A 222 6.64 -2.91 7.30
C LEU A 222 7.49 -1.65 7.33
N TYR A 223 7.03 -0.62 8.03
CA TYR A 223 7.73 0.65 8.17
C TYR A 223 8.63 0.68 9.41
N PRO A 224 9.73 1.45 9.35
CA PRO A 224 10.58 1.64 10.52
C PRO A 224 9.83 2.49 11.56
N ARG A 225 10.26 2.37 12.81
CA ARG A 225 9.72 3.20 13.89
C ARG A 225 10.03 4.68 13.63
N GLY A 226 8.99 5.49 13.61
CA GLY A 226 9.07 6.94 13.67
C GLY A 226 9.34 7.48 15.09
N SER A 227 9.19 8.79 15.30
CA SER A 227 9.17 9.39 16.64
C SER A 227 7.98 8.85 17.48
N ASN A 228 8.02 9.04 18.80
CA ASN A 228 7.09 8.41 19.75
C ASN A 228 5.59 8.66 19.52
N GLU A 229 5.23 9.58 18.61
CA GLU A 229 3.84 9.96 18.32
C GLU A 229 3.47 9.87 16.82
N ASP A 230 4.45 9.76 15.92
CA ASP A 230 4.21 9.70 14.47
C ASP A 230 4.70 8.38 13.86
N ASN A 231 3.77 7.44 13.70
CA ASN A 231 4.01 6.13 13.08
C ASN A 231 4.37 6.19 11.58
N ALA A 232 4.22 7.36 10.95
CA ALA A 232 4.55 7.56 9.55
C ALA A 232 5.87 8.35 9.35
N SER A 233 6.43 8.95 10.39
CA SER A 233 7.69 9.73 10.29
C SER A 233 8.91 8.90 9.90
N GLY A 234 8.84 7.57 10.00
CA GLY A 234 9.87 6.66 9.49
C GLY A 234 9.83 6.45 7.96
N ILE A 235 8.81 6.97 7.27
CA ILE A 235 8.53 6.68 5.86
C ILE A 235 9.19 7.75 4.99
N GLU A 236 10.26 7.37 4.32
CA GLU A 236 11.13 8.27 3.56
C GLU A 236 10.38 8.97 2.40
N TRP A 237 9.61 8.23 1.60
CA TRP A 237 8.89 8.85 0.47
C TRP A 237 7.82 9.85 0.94
N LEU A 238 7.20 9.59 2.10
CA LEU A 238 6.14 10.43 2.65
C LEU A 238 6.71 11.75 3.19
N ASN A 239 7.83 11.68 3.92
CA ASN A 239 8.52 12.88 4.41
C ASN A 239 9.03 13.75 3.25
N LYS A 240 9.62 13.11 2.23
CA LYS A 240 10.06 13.84 1.03
C LYS A 240 8.91 14.50 0.28
N LEU A 241 7.74 13.85 0.25
CA LEU A 241 6.55 14.42 -0.34
C LEU A 241 6.07 15.63 0.46
N GLU A 242 5.97 15.53 1.79
CA GLU A 242 5.60 16.66 2.66
C GLU A 242 6.46 17.91 2.40
N ASP A 243 7.78 17.75 2.37
CA ASP A 243 8.71 18.84 2.05
C ASP A 243 8.50 19.40 0.63
N LEU A 244 8.16 18.54 -0.33
CA LEU A 244 7.94 18.92 -1.72
C LEU A 244 6.65 19.70 -1.89
N VAL A 245 5.57 19.29 -1.20
CA VAL A 245 4.27 19.96 -1.26
C VAL A 245 4.39 21.39 -0.79
N LYS A 246 5.06 21.60 0.35
CA LYS A 246 5.30 22.93 0.90
C LYS A 246 6.02 23.85 -0.09
N GLU A 247 7.11 23.38 -0.68
CA GLU A 247 7.88 24.14 -1.67
C GLU A 247 7.06 24.46 -2.93
N VAL A 248 6.34 23.48 -3.47
CA VAL A 248 5.53 23.65 -4.68
C VAL A 248 4.37 24.62 -4.45
N GLU A 249 3.72 24.55 -3.28
CA GLU A 249 2.66 25.49 -2.92
C GLU A 249 3.22 26.92 -2.77
N GLU A 250 4.36 27.10 -2.10
CA GLU A 250 5.06 28.40 -2.01
C GLU A 250 5.42 28.93 -3.41
N MET A 251 6.01 28.08 -4.26
CA MET A 251 6.35 28.43 -5.64
C MET A 251 5.15 28.89 -6.47
N SER A 252 3.95 28.40 -6.17
CA SER A 252 2.72 28.75 -6.91
C SER A 252 2.12 30.10 -6.56
N LYS A 253 2.55 30.70 -5.44
CA LYS A 253 2.06 31.99 -4.92
C LYS A 253 2.86 33.18 -5.45
N ASP A 254 4.04 32.94 -6.01
CA ASP A 254 4.94 33.94 -6.62
C ASP A 254 4.68 34.11 -8.13
#